data_AF-A0A2X2K722-F1
#
_entry.id   AF-A0A2X2K722-F1
#
_cell.length_a   1.000
_cell.length_b   1.000
_cell.length_c   1.000
_cell.angle_alpha   90.00
_cell.angle_beta   90.00
_cell.angle_gamma   90.00
#
_symmetry.space_group_name_H-M   'P 1'
#
loop_
_entity.id
_entity.type
_entity.pdbx_description
1 polymer ?
#
loop_
_entity_poly.entity_id
_entity_poly.type
_entity_poly.pdbx_seq_one_letter_code
_entity_poly.pdbx_strand_id
1 'polypeptide(L)'
;MVVLLSYSCSCIFSFLYQFISIEETSFDYLHRRSKCDYCNSSLKWYELMPIISFLLLKGRCRNCHKRISLTHFFGETFALIPIVFIKYDFTYVNATLFYNYICFSAYFYYDRYHFFNVRLSLNYNLLYCFSLVKYYLSSSFYHY
;
A
#
# COMPACT_ATOMS: atom_id res chain seq x y z
N MET A 1 -6.64 -5.96 17.06
CA MET A 1 -5.27 -6.17 16.52
C MET A 1 -5.23 -6.09 15.00
N VAL A 2 -6.00 -6.90 14.27
CA VAL A 2 -5.92 -7.01 12.79
C VAL A 2 -6.30 -5.73 12.04
N VAL A 3 -7.27 -4.96 12.53
CA VAL A 3 -7.65 -3.66 11.94
C VAL A 3 -6.49 -2.65 12.00
N LEU A 4 -5.80 -2.56 13.14
CA LEU A 4 -4.65 -1.66 13.32
C LEU A 4 -3.48 -2.07 12.41
N LEU A 5 -3.20 -3.38 12.29
CA LEU A 5 -2.18 -3.91 11.38
C LEU A 5 -2.51 -3.59 9.92
N SER A 6 -3.76 -3.77 9.51
CA SER A 6 -4.19 -3.47 8.13
C SER A 6 -4.12 -1.97 7.82
N TYR A 7 -4.50 -1.11 8.76
CA TYR A 7 -4.36 0.33 8.59
C TYR A 7 -2.89 0.75 8.51
N SER A 8 -2.01 0.14 9.33
CA SER A 8 -0.57 0.39 9.25
C SER A 8 0.03 -0.02 7.90
N CYS A 9 -0.49 -1.08 7.26
CA CYS A 9 -0.11 -1.47 5.90
C CYS A 9 -0.47 -0.37 4.89
N SER A 10 -1.65 0.23 5.00
CA SER A 10 -2.07 1.34 4.13
C SER A 10 -1.16 2.57 4.31
N CYS A 11 -0.74 2.88 5.54
CA CYS A 11 0.22 3.95 5.80
C CYS A 11 1.61 3.67 5.20
N ILE A 12 2.15 2.47 5.43
CA ILE A 12 3.45 2.06 4.88
C ILE A 12 3.40 2.07 3.35
N PHE A 13 2.31 1.58 2.77
CA PHE A 13 2.09 1.58 1.33
C PHE A 13 2.12 3.00 0.76
N SER A 14 1.38 3.96 1.34
CA SER A 14 1.39 5.36 0.89
C SER A 14 2.79 5.99 0.98
N PHE A 15 3.52 5.71 2.07
CA PHE A 15 4.89 6.19 2.21
C PHE A 15 5.84 5.60 1.16
N LEU A 16 5.81 4.28 0.96
CA LEU A 16 6.64 3.60 -0.04
C LEU A 16 6.30 4.05 -1.46
N TYR A 17 5.02 4.30 -1.75
CA TYR A 17 4.60 4.86 -3.04
C TYR A 17 5.27 6.20 -3.29
N GLN A 18 5.19 7.12 -2.33
CA GLN A 18 5.85 8.42 -2.46
C GLN A 18 7.37 8.25 -2.59
N PHE A 19 7.96 7.31 -1.86
CA PHE A 19 9.40 7.06 -1.88
C PHE A 19 9.90 6.56 -3.24
N ILE A 20 9.16 5.64 -3.88
CA ILE A 20 9.48 5.10 -5.21
C ILE A 20 9.38 6.19 -6.30
N SER A 21 8.51 7.18 -6.12
CA SER A 21 8.31 8.26 -7.10
C SER A 21 9.47 9.27 -7.18
N ILE A 22 10.46 9.17 -6.29
CA ILE A 22 11.58 10.10 -6.20
C ILE A 22 12.79 9.51 -6.93
N GLU A 23 13.27 10.20 -7.97
CA GLU A 23 14.43 9.75 -8.75
C GLU A 23 15.77 9.98 -8.03
N GLU A 24 15.92 11.05 -7.24
CA GLU A 24 17.14 11.35 -6.48
C GLU A 24 16.94 11.11 -4.97
N THR A 25 17.47 9.97 -4.50
CA THR A 25 17.39 9.57 -3.09
C THR A 25 18.44 10.30 -2.24
N SER A 26 18.05 11.44 -1.67
CA SER A 26 18.81 12.08 -0.58
C SER A 26 18.16 11.75 0.77
N PHE A 27 18.97 11.42 1.79
CA PHE A 27 18.48 11.16 3.15
C PHE A 27 17.70 12.36 3.73
N ASP A 28 18.00 13.57 3.27
CA ASP A 28 17.25 14.80 3.57
C ASP A 28 15.76 14.71 3.24
N TYR A 29 15.36 13.87 2.26
CA TYR A 29 13.96 13.71 1.89
C TYR A 29 13.11 13.20 3.06
N LEU A 30 13.67 12.32 3.91
CA LEU A 30 12.96 11.77 5.08
C LEU A 30 12.61 12.85 6.11
N HIS A 31 13.38 13.95 6.14
CA HIS A 31 13.15 15.06 7.06
C HIS A 31 12.29 16.18 6.45
N ARG A 32 12.02 16.14 5.14
CA ARG A 32 11.21 17.15 4.47
C ARG A 32 9.72 16.92 4.72
N ARG A 33 9.01 18.03 4.94
CA ARG A 33 7.54 18.03 5.02
C ARG A 33 6.94 17.68 3.66
N SER A 34 5.94 16.81 3.63
CA SER A 34 5.16 16.52 2.43
C SER A 34 4.49 17.79 1.91
N LYS A 35 4.54 18.00 0.59
CA LYS A 35 4.00 19.16 -0.11
C LYS A 35 3.14 18.69 -1.28
N CYS A 36 2.20 19.53 -1.69
CA CYS A 36 1.43 19.27 -2.91
C CYS A 36 2.28 19.53 -4.15
N ASP A 37 2.27 18.62 -5.12
CA ASP A 37 3.05 18.72 -6.37
C ASP A 37 2.66 19.91 -7.26
N TYR A 38 1.48 20.50 -7.05
CA TYR A 38 0.96 21.59 -7.89
C TYR A 38 1.17 22.98 -7.29
N CYS A 39 0.93 23.14 -5.98
CA CYS A 39 1.01 24.44 -5.33
C CYS A 39 2.12 24.54 -4.28
N ASN A 40 2.87 23.46 -4.05
CA ASN A 40 3.94 23.37 -3.07
C ASN A 40 3.54 23.73 -1.62
N SER A 41 2.24 23.83 -1.34
CA SER A 41 1.75 24.06 0.02
C SER A 41 2.07 22.86 0.90
N SER A 42 2.52 23.11 2.12
CA SER A 42 2.78 22.06 3.11
C SER A 42 1.47 21.35 3.50
N LEU A 43 1.49 20.03 3.41
CA LEU A 43 0.36 19.19 3.81
C LEU A 43 0.33 19.03 5.33
N LYS A 44 -0.87 19.09 5.91
CA LYS A 44 -1.06 18.80 7.33
C LYS A 44 -1.11 17.29 7.57
N TRP A 45 -0.91 16.88 8.82
CA TRP A 45 -0.88 15.47 9.23
C TRP A 45 -2.15 14.70 8.87
N TYR A 46 -3.32 15.33 8.89
CA TYR A 46 -4.58 14.69 8.49
C TYR A 46 -4.75 14.59 6.96
N GLU A 47 -4.04 15.42 6.20
CA GLU A 47 -3.96 15.33 4.73
C GLU A 47 -3.00 14.21 4.29
N LEU A 48 -2.23 13.66 5.24
CA LEU A 48 -1.32 12.53 5.05
C LEU A 48 -1.94 11.18 5.45
N MET A 49 -3.14 11.19 6.06
CA MET A 49 -3.82 9.95 6.44
C MET A 49 -4.36 9.26 5.18
N PRO A 50 -3.97 8.01 4.89
CA PRO A 50 -4.45 7.30 3.71
C PRO A 50 -5.96 7.12 3.76
N ILE A 51 -6.62 7.19 2.60
CA ILE A 51 -8.08 7.09 2.37
C ILE A 51 -8.90 8.22 3.00
N ILE A 52 -8.69 8.50 4.28
CA ILE A 52 -9.38 9.54 5.05
C ILE A 52 -9.12 10.91 4.43
N SER A 53 -7.86 11.23 4.10
CA SER A 53 -7.51 12.49 3.44
C SER A 53 -8.23 12.63 2.10
N PHE A 54 -8.24 11.58 1.27
CA PHE A 54 -8.89 11.59 -0.03
C PHE A 54 -10.40 11.81 0.08
N LEU A 55 -11.07 11.16 1.03
CA LEU A 55 -12.51 11.32 1.27
C LEU A 55 -12.85 12.72 1.78
N LEU A 56 -12.12 13.23 2.78
CA LEU A 56 -12.34 14.56 3.35
C LEU A 56 -12.10 15.68 2.33
N LEU A 57 -11.06 15.51 1.51
CA LEU A 57 -10.66 16.46 0.49
C LEU A 57 -11.42 16.26 -0.84
N LYS A 58 -12.32 15.26 -0.92
CA LYS A 58 -13.07 14.87 -2.13
C LYS A 58 -12.16 14.68 -3.35
N GLY A 59 -10.98 14.09 -3.13
CA GLY A 59 -9.96 13.85 -4.16
C GLY A 59 -9.33 15.12 -4.75
N ARG A 60 -9.36 16.26 -4.05
CA ARG A 60 -8.79 17.53 -4.52
C ARG A 60 -7.92 18.18 -3.45
N CYS A 61 -6.80 18.79 -3.83
CA CYS A 61 -6.00 19.56 -2.87
C CYS A 61 -6.85 20.68 -2.22
N ARG A 62 -6.70 20.89 -0.91
CA ARG A 62 -7.42 21.93 -0.15
C ARG A 62 -7.13 23.34 -0.63
N ASN A 63 -5.88 23.61 -1.05
CA ASN A 63 -5.42 24.95 -1.40
C ASN A 63 -5.60 25.27 -2.88
N CYS A 64 -5.25 24.35 -3.78
CA CYS A 64 -5.29 24.60 -5.23
C CYS A 64 -6.42 23.89 -5.96
N HIS A 65 -7.22 23.07 -5.27
CA HIS A 65 -8.34 22.30 -5.82
C HIS A 65 -7.99 21.35 -6.99
N LYS A 66 -6.70 21.14 -7.26
CA LYS A 66 -6.24 20.20 -8.27
C LYS A 66 -6.55 18.77 -7.82
N ARG A 67 -6.91 17.91 -8.78
CA ARG A 67 -7.25 16.50 -8.51
C ARG A 67 -6.01 15.73 -8.07
N ILE A 68 -6.18 14.94 -7.01
CA ILE A 68 -5.19 13.97 -6.54
C ILE A 68 -5.33 12.71 -7.40
N SER A 69 -4.21 12.05 -7.71
CA SER A 69 -4.25 10.84 -8.54
C SER A 69 -5.11 9.74 -7.90
N LEU A 70 -6.05 9.22 -8.68
CA LEU A 70 -6.89 8.09 -8.26
C LEU A 70 -6.08 6.80 -8.07
N THR A 71 -4.92 6.67 -8.73
CA THR A 71 -4.04 5.50 -8.57
C THR A 71 -3.60 5.32 -7.12
N HIS A 72 -3.33 6.43 -6.43
CA HIS A 72 -2.95 6.42 -5.02
C HIS A 72 -4.10 5.93 -4.14
N PHE A 73 -5.31 6.48 -4.37
CA PHE A 73 -6.51 6.09 -3.63
C PHE A 73 -6.84 4.60 -3.82
N PHE A 74 -6.75 4.09 -5.05
CA PHE A 74 -6.96 2.67 -5.30
C PHE A 74 -5.91 1.84 -4.57
N GLY A 75 -4.63 2.18 -4.64
CA GLY A 75 -3.57 1.47 -3.93
C GLY A 75 -3.77 1.41 -2.42
N GLU A 76 -4.11 2.54 -1.81
CA GLU A 76 -4.41 2.60 -0.37
C GLU A 76 -5.62 1.72 0.00
N THR A 77 -6.65 1.70 -0.85
CA THR A 77 -7.87 0.88 -0.66
C THR A 77 -7.58 -0.60 -0.82
N PHE A 78 -6.77 -0.98 -1.81
CA PHE A 78 -6.25 -2.34 -1.94
C PHE A 78 -5.54 -2.75 -0.66
N ALA A 79 -4.71 -1.88 -0.09
CA ALA A 79 -4.02 -2.16 1.17
C ALA A 79 -4.92 -2.43 2.39
N LEU A 80 -6.21 -2.06 2.34
CA LEU A 80 -7.19 -2.39 3.38
C LEU A 80 -7.96 -3.70 3.14
N ILE A 81 -7.83 -4.34 1.98
CA ILE A 81 -8.51 -5.61 1.66
C ILE A 81 -8.33 -6.69 2.73
N PRO A 82 -7.17 -6.83 3.42
CA PRO A 82 -7.02 -7.77 4.53
C PRO A 82 -8.08 -7.63 5.64
N ILE A 83 -8.71 -6.46 5.81
CA ILE A 83 -9.79 -6.23 6.79
C ILE A 83 -11.03 -7.08 6.47
N VAL A 84 -11.34 -7.32 5.20
CA VAL A 84 -12.53 -8.08 4.79
C VAL A 84 -12.45 -9.53 5.26
N PHE A 85 -11.24 -10.09 5.35
CA PHE A 85 -10.99 -11.46 5.80
C PHE A 85 -11.17 -11.65 7.31
N ILE A 86 -11.26 -10.57 8.09
CA ILE A 86 -11.54 -10.62 9.54
C ILE A 86 -12.96 -11.16 9.81
N LYS A 87 -13.92 -10.87 8.92
CA LYS A 87 -15.32 -11.28 9.09
C LYS A 87 -15.56 -12.78 8.86
N TYR A 88 -14.63 -13.46 8.19
CA TYR A 88 -14.75 -14.85 7.79
C TYR A 88 -14.07 -15.84 8.75
N ASP A 89 -13.77 -15.43 9.99
CA ASP A 89 -13.12 -16.27 11.01
C ASP A 89 -11.88 -17.03 10.52
N PHE A 90 -11.09 -16.40 9.64
CA PHE A 90 -9.73 -16.88 9.37
C PHE A 90 -8.87 -16.55 10.59
N THR A 91 -8.89 -17.42 11.60
CA THR A 91 -7.99 -17.42 12.77
C THR A 91 -6.50 -17.53 12.41
N TYR A 92 -6.19 -17.68 11.12
CA TYR A 92 -4.87 -17.81 10.54
C TYR A 92 -4.48 -16.60 9.67
N VAL A 93 -4.89 -15.36 9.97
CA VAL A 93 -4.24 -14.21 9.31
C VAL A 93 -2.91 -13.93 10.01
N ASN A 94 -1.87 -14.66 9.64
CA ASN A 94 -0.52 -14.54 10.20
C ASN A 94 0.22 -13.31 9.65
N ALA A 95 1.15 -12.75 10.44
CA ALA A 95 2.00 -11.62 10.05
C ALA A 95 2.74 -11.84 8.72
N THR A 96 3.07 -13.10 8.40
CA THR A 96 3.68 -13.51 7.14
C THR A 96 2.82 -13.19 5.92
N LEU A 97 1.50 -13.39 5.98
CA LEU A 97 0.59 -13.05 4.87
C LEU A 97 0.50 -11.55 4.66
N PHE A 98 0.44 -10.77 5.75
CA PHE A 98 0.46 -9.31 5.70
C PHE A 98 1.75 -8.78 5.05
N TYR A 99 2.91 -9.30 5.47
CA TYR A 99 4.20 -8.91 4.90
C TYR A 99 4.27 -9.19 3.40
N ASN A 100 3.88 -10.39 2.97
CA ASN A 100 3.86 -10.76 1.55
C ASN A 100 2.91 -9.85 0.74
N TYR A 101 1.76 -9.49 1.29
CA TYR A 101 0.80 -8.60 0.66
C TYR A 101 1.37 -7.17 0.46
N ILE A 102 2.04 -6.60 1.48
CA ILE A 102 2.68 -5.29 1.36
C ILE A 102 3.76 -5.33 0.27
N CYS A 103 4.66 -6.32 0.30
CA CYS A 103 5.71 -6.46 -0.69
C CYS A 103 5.15 -6.58 -2.12
N PHE A 104 4.09 -7.37 -2.31
CA PHE A 104 3.42 -7.52 -3.58
C PHE A 104 2.85 -6.20 -4.10
N SER A 105 2.13 -5.48 -3.23
CA SER A 105 1.56 -4.19 -3.58
C SER A 105 2.64 -3.17 -3.96
N ALA A 106 3.68 -2.98 -3.14
CA ALA A 106 4.77 -2.04 -3.43
C ALA A 106 5.46 -2.34 -4.77
N TYR A 107 5.67 -3.63 -5.09
CA TYR A 107 6.28 -4.05 -6.34
C TYR A 107 5.40 -3.81 -7.57
N PHE A 108 4.09 -4.08 -7.50
CA PHE A 108 3.16 -3.78 -8.60
C PHE A 108 3.20 -2.30 -8.99
N TYR A 109 3.36 -1.40 -8.02
CA TYR A 109 3.50 0.03 -8.27
C TYR A 109 4.88 0.43 -8.79
N TYR A 110 5.96 -0.20 -8.30
CA TYR A 110 7.29 -0.03 -8.86
C TYR A 110 7.33 -0.38 -10.36
N ASP A 111 6.74 -1.51 -10.74
CA ASP A 111 6.63 -1.96 -12.15
C ASP A 111 5.83 -0.94 -13.00
N ARG A 112 4.76 -0.35 -12.45
CA ARG A 112 3.96 0.69 -13.12
C ARG A 112 4.78 1.94 -13.48
N TYR A 113 5.71 2.35 -12.62
CA TYR A 113 6.45 3.61 -12.74
C TYR A 113 7.80 3.48 -13.45
N HIS A 114 8.56 2.41 -13.19
CA HIS A 114 9.97 2.37 -13.61
C HIS A 114 10.22 1.57 -14.90
N PHE A 115 9.40 0.56 -15.28
CA PHE A 115 9.49 -0.14 -16.58
C PHE A 115 8.39 -1.24 -16.73
N PHE A 116 7.76 -1.37 -17.90
CA PHE A 116 6.77 -2.44 -18.21
C PHE A 116 7.46 -3.81 -18.46
N ASN A 117 8.13 -4.39 -17.46
CA ASN A 117 8.80 -5.69 -17.61
C ASN A 117 7.93 -6.84 -17.06
N VAL A 118 6.86 -7.14 -17.80
CA VAL A 118 5.80 -8.14 -17.50
C VAL A 118 6.36 -9.51 -17.06
N ARG A 119 7.55 -9.91 -17.51
CA ARG A 119 8.17 -11.20 -17.15
C ARG A 119 8.63 -11.25 -15.69
N LEU A 120 9.17 -10.16 -15.15
CA LEU A 120 9.66 -10.13 -13.77
C LEU A 120 8.47 -10.10 -12.80
N SER A 121 7.41 -9.37 -13.16
CA SER A 121 6.21 -9.31 -12.34
C SER A 121 5.45 -10.63 -12.31
N LEU A 122 5.46 -11.39 -13.40
CA LEU A 122 4.91 -12.76 -13.42
C LEU A 122 5.63 -13.69 -12.44
N ASN A 123 6.96 -13.62 -12.34
CA ASN A 123 7.75 -14.50 -11.47
C ASN A 123 7.47 -14.25 -9.98
N TYR A 124 7.32 -12.99 -9.57
CA TYR A 124 6.98 -12.65 -8.18
C TYR A 124 5.51 -12.94 -7.84
N ASN A 125 4.58 -12.75 -8.80
CA ASN A 125 3.20 -13.21 -8.66
C ASN A 125 3.13 -14.73 -8.43
N LEU A 126 3.90 -15.52 -9.18
CA LEU A 126 3.99 -16.96 -9.01
C LEU A 126 4.54 -17.33 -7.62
N LEU A 127 5.62 -16.67 -7.17
CA LEU A 127 6.17 -16.84 -5.81
C LEU A 127 5.15 -16.53 -4.71
N TYR A 128 4.35 -15.47 -4.86
CA TYR A 128 3.27 -15.14 -3.93
C TYR A 128 2.16 -16.20 -3.94
N CYS A 129 1.76 -16.68 -5.12
CA CYS A 129 0.82 -17.79 -5.22
C CYS A 129 1.37 -19.06 -4.56
N PHE A 130 2.65 -19.39 -4.74
CA PHE A 130 3.30 -20.53 -4.09
C PHE A 130 3.34 -20.37 -2.56
N SER A 131 3.63 -19.18 -2.04
CA SER A 131 3.65 -18.94 -0.59
C SER A 131 2.25 -19.03 0.01
N LEU A 132 1.22 -18.55 -0.69
CA LEU A 132 -0.20 -18.73 -0.32
C LEU A 132 -0.62 -20.21 -0.35
N VAL A 133 -0.31 -20.94 -1.42
CA VAL A 133 -0.66 -22.37 -1.52
C VAL A 133 0.03 -23.17 -0.42
N LYS A 134 1.33 -22.93 -0.17
CA LYS A 134 2.06 -23.57 0.94
C LYS A 134 1.42 -23.22 2.29
N TYR A 135 0.99 -21.97 2.48
CA TYR A 135 0.32 -21.52 3.69
C TYR A 135 -1.01 -22.27 3.92
N TYR A 136 -1.86 -22.32 2.90
CA TYR A 136 -3.14 -23.04 2.94
C TYR A 136 -2.93 -24.54 3.22
N LEU A 137 -1.99 -25.18 2.51
CA LEU A 137 -1.64 -26.58 2.75
C LEU A 137 -1.15 -26.79 4.19
N SER A 138 -0.26 -25.93 4.71
CA SER A 138 0.21 -26.02 6.09
C SER A 138 -0.94 -25.84 7.10
N SER A 139 -1.87 -24.92 6.87
CA SER A 139 -3.01 -24.70 7.77
C SER A 139 -4.00 -25.88 7.78
N SER A 140 -4.17 -26.57 6.65
CA SER A 140 -5.03 -27.76 6.57
C SER A 140 -4.46 -28.97 7.32
N PHE A 141 -3.15 -29.01 7.58
CA PHE A 141 -2.49 -30.08 8.32
C PHE A 141 -2.54 -29.90 9.86
N TYR A 142 -2.82 -28.71 10.37
CA TYR A 142 -2.93 -28.44 11.82
C TYR A 142 -4.33 -28.70 12.40
N HIS A 143 -5.31 -29.03 11.56
CA HIS A 143 -6.69 -29.33 11.98
C HIS A 143 -7.02 -30.83 12.07
N TYR A 144 -6.01 -31.71 11.93
CA TYR A 144 -6.12 -33.16 12.17
C TYR A 144 -5.22 -33.59 13.33
#